data_AF-A0A1M4VDE9-F1
#
_entry.id   AF-A0A1M4VDE9-F1
#
_cell.length_a   1.000
_cell.length_b   1.000
_cell.length_c   1.000
_cell.angle_alpha   90.00
_cell.angle_beta   90.00
_cell.angle_gamma   90.00
#
_symmetry.space_group_name_H-M   'P 1'
#
loop_
_entity.id
_entity.type
_entity.pdbx_description
1 polymer ?
#
loop_
_entity_poly.entity_id
_entity_poly.type
_entity_poly.pdbx_seq_one_letter_code
_entity_poly.pdbx_strand_id
1 'polypeptide(L)'
;MEIDLTTPALLFSAISLIMLAYTNRFLSYAQLVRTLKEQYVANPSSVKAAQIANLKKRLYLTRAMQFTGISSLLLCVISMFFVYIELQLVSVYIFGLALLLLIISLTISIYEIYISVKALELHLNDMGE
;
A
#
# COMPACT_ATOMS: atom_id res chain seq x y z
N MET A 1 -2.71 21.13 -24.60
CA MET A 1 -2.11 19.89 -24.07
C MET A 1 -3.23 18.87 -24.06
N GLU A 2 -3.33 18.06 -25.11
CA GLU A 2 -4.34 16.99 -25.19
C GLU A 2 -3.96 15.90 -24.18
N ILE A 3 -4.78 15.75 -23.13
CA ILE A 3 -4.69 14.58 -22.26
C ILE A 3 -5.36 13.46 -23.04
N ASP A 4 -4.55 12.71 -23.80
CA ASP A 4 -5.01 11.58 -24.58
C ASP A 4 -5.56 10.48 -23.65
N LEU A 5 -6.71 9.92 -24.03
CA LEU A 5 -7.49 8.93 -23.26
C LEU A 5 -6.73 7.61 -23.00
N THR A 6 -5.54 7.45 -23.59
CA THR A 6 -4.63 6.32 -23.38
C THR A 6 -3.93 6.36 -22.02
N THR A 7 -3.64 7.55 -21.48
CA THR A 7 -3.03 7.76 -20.16
C THR A 7 -3.86 7.19 -19.00
N PRO A 8 -5.19 7.39 -18.96
CA PRO A 8 -6.10 6.70 -18.05
C PRO A 8 -5.95 5.20 -17.95
N ALA A 9 -5.94 4.54 -19.11
CA ALA A 9 -6.03 3.09 -19.21
C ALA A 9 -4.75 2.43 -18.67
N LEU A 10 -3.59 3.04 -18.95
CA LEU A 10 -2.30 2.63 -18.42
C LEU A 10 -2.21 2.78 -16.90
N LEU A 11 -2.67 3.91 -16.36
CA LEU A 11 -2.69 4.15 -14.91
C LEU A 11 -3.64 3.18 -14.20
N PHE A 12 -4.82 2.93 -14.76
CA PHE A 12 -5.78 1.97 -14.21
C PHE A 12 -5.21 0.54 -14.18
N SER A 13 -4.56 0.12 -15.26
CA SER A 13 -3.92 -1.20 -15.34
C SER A 13 -2.79 -1.36 -14.30
N ALA A 14 -1.87 -0.40 -14.24
CA ALA A 14 -0.76 -0.44 -13.29
C ALA A 14 -1.23 -0.45 -11.83
N ILE A 15 -2.21 0.40 -11.49
CA ILE A 15 -2.68 0.50 -10.11
C ILE A 15 -3.50 -0.73 -9.72
N SER A 16 -4.24 -1.35 -10.64
CA SER A 16 -4.93 -2.62 -10.38
C SER A 16 -3.96 -3.74 -10.02
N LEU A 17 -2.83 -3.84 -10.74
CA LEU A 17 -1.78 -4.82 -10.45
C LEU A 17 -1.14 -4.59 -9.07
N ILE A 18 -0.87 -3.32 -8.75
CA ILE A 18 -0.33 -2.88 -7.47
C ILE A 18 -1.31 -3.21 -6.32
N MET A 19 -2.61 -2.97 -6.51
CA MET A 19 -3.64 -3.30 -5.51
C MET A 19 -3.73 -4.80 -5.24
N LEU A 20 -3.61 -5.63 -6.28
CA LEU A 20 -3.57 -7.09 -6.12
C LEU A 20 -2.35 -7.51 -5.30
N ALA A 21 -1.16 -6.97 -5.61
CA ALA A 21 0.05 -7.23 -4.85
C ALA A 21 -0.10 -6.82 -3.36
N TYR A 22 -0.67 -5.64 -3.11
CA TYR A 22 -0.90 -5.15 -1.75
C TYR A 22 -1.91 -5.99 -0.97
N THR A 23 -2.96 -6.47 -1.64
CA THR A 23 -3.98 -7.34 -1.04
C THR A 23 -3.39 -8.68 -0.65
N ASN A 24 -2.58 -9.28 -1.54
CA ASN A 24 -1.85 -10.52 -1.24
C ASN A 24 -0.92 -10.34 -0.03
N ARG A 25 -0.22 -9.21 0.04
CA ARG A 25 0.67 -8.88 1.15
C ARG A 25 -0.07 -8.69 2.47
N PHE A 26 -1.21 -8.01 2.45
CA PHE A 26 -2.08 -7.82 3.61
C PHE A 26 -2.61 -9.17 4.13
N LEU A 27 -3.11 -10.03 3.25
CA LEU A 27 -3.61 -11.35 3.61
C LEU A 27 -2.51 -12.22 4.24
N SER A 28 -1.31 -12.21 3.65
CA SER A 28 -0.16 -12.93 4.18
C SER A 28 0.22 -12.46 5.59
N TYR A 29 0.28 -11.14 5.84
CA TYR A 29 0.53 -10.63 7.19
C TYR A 29 -0.60 -10.94 8.18
N ALA A 30 -1.85 -10.86 7.75
CA ALA A 30 -2.99 -11.18 8.60
C ALA A 30 -2.99 -12.66 9.04
N GLN A 31 -2.64 -13.57 8.12
CA GLN A 31 -2.47 -14.99 8.43
C GLN A 31 -1.32 -15.20 9.42
N LEU A 32 -0.15 -14.61 9.16
CA LEU A 32 1.00 -14.74 10.04
C LEU A 32 0.75 -14.21 11.46
N VAL A 33 0.03 -13.09 11.59
CA VAL A 33 -0.41 -12.55 12.89
C VAL A 33 -1.33 -13.54 13.63
N ARG A 34 -2.25 -14.20 12.93
CA ARG A 34 -3.15 -15.20 13.54
C ARG A 34 -2.35 -16.40 14.05
N THR A 35 -1.48 -16.96 13.21
CA THR A 35 -0.62 -18.11 13.58
C THR A 35 0.30 -17.78 14.76
N LEU A 36 0.98 -16.63 14.73
CA LEU A 36 1.85 -16.20 15.84
C LEU A 36 1.06 -15.95 17.12
N LYS A 37 -0.18 -15.44 17.03
CA LYS A 37 -1.04 -15.26 18.20
C LYS A 37 -1.43 -16.59 18.83
N GLU A 38 -1.80 -17.59 18.02
CA GLU A 38 -2.09 -18.95 18.50
C GLU A 38 -0.87 -19.56 19.19
N GLN A 39 0.33 -19.43 18.59
CA GLN A 39 1.58 -19.90 19.18
C GLN A 39 2.01 -19.12 20.43
N TYR A 40 1.63 -17.85 20.56
CA TYR A 40 1.88 -17.04 21.75
C TYR A 40 0.98 -17.45 22.92
N VAL A 41 -0.29 -17.76 22.65
CA VAL A 41 -1.21 -18.27 23.69
C VAL A 41 -0.74 -19.62 24.22
N ALA A 42 -0.18 -20.48 23.36
CA ALA A 42 0.39 -21.77 23.76
C ALA A 42 1.72 -21.64 24.52
N ASN A 43 2.58 -20.70 24.14
CA ASN A 43 3.89 -20.46 24.76
C ASN A 43 4.22 -18.96 24.75
N PRO A 44 3.87 -18.22 25.81
CA PRO A 44 4.09 -16.78 25.90
C PRO A 44 5.58 -16.48 25.96
N SER A 45 6.06 -15.72 24.97
CA SER A 45 7.45 -15.26 24.88
C SER A 45 7.47 -13.81 24.42
N SER A 46 8.36 -13.01 24.99
CA SER A 46 8.54 -11.59 24.67
C SER A 46 8.87 -11.37 23.18
N VAL A 47 9.62 -12.29 22.58
CA VAL A 47 10.01 -12.28 21.16
C VAL A 47 8.77 -12.39 20.24
N LYS A 48 7.86 -13.34 20.50
CA LYS A 48 6.63 -13.49 19.70
C LYS A 48 5.70 -12.28 19.83
N ALA A 49 5.60 -11.68 21.02
CA ALA A 49 4.83 -10.46 21.21
C ALA A 49 5.38 -9.29 20.38
N ALA A 50 6.71 -9.14 20.34
CA ALA A 50 7.38 -8.13 19.51
C ALA A 50 7.19 -8.37 18.00
N GLN A 51 7.16 -9.62 17.55
CA GLN A 51 6.84 -9.95 16.14
C GLN A 51 5.40 -9.61 15.77
N ILE A 52 4.43 -9.94 16.63
CA ILE A 52 3.02 -9.60 16.40
C ILE A 52 2.85 -8.09 16.30
N ALA A 53 3.54 -7.32 17.15
CA ALA A 53 3.53 -5.86 17.10
C ALA A 53 4.12 -5.32 15.78
N ASN A 54 5.25 -5.86 15.33
CA ASN A 54 5.86 -5.49 14.05
C ASN A 54 4.95 -5.81 12.85
N LEU A 55 4.34 -6.99 12.82
CA LEU A 55 3.43 -7.39 11.75
C LEU A 55 2.15 -6.55 11.74
N LYS A 56 1.60 -6.22 12.91
CA LYS A 56 0.49 -5.26 13.01
C LYS A 56 0.86 -3.92 12.39
N LYS A 57 2.04 -3.37 12.73
CA LYS A 57 2.50 -2.10 12.17
C LYS A 57 2.56 -2.17 10.64
N ARG A 58 3.16 -3.22 10.08
CA ARG A 58 3.23 -3.44 8.62
C ARG A 58 1.85 -3.53 7.98
N LEU A 59 0.91 -4.22 8.64
CA LEU A 59 -0.47 -4.34 8.17
C LEU A 59 -1.19 -2.98 8.11
N TYR A 60 -0.98 -2.09 9.09
CA TYR A 60 -1.48 -0.71 9.04
C TYR A 60 -0.83 0.11 7.92
N LEU A 61 0.47 -0.04 7.69
CA LEU A 61 1.16 0.64 6.58
C LEU A 61 0.62 0.20 5.22
N THR A 62 0.44 -1.11 4.99
CA THR A 62 -0.16 -1.64 3.75
C THR A 62 -1.58 -1.10 3.55
N ARG A 63 -2.38 -0.99 4.63
CA ARG A 63 -3.73 -0.40 4.55
C ARG A 63 -3.68 1.08 4.15
N ALA A 64 -2.78 1.87 4.74
CA ALA A 64 -2.65 3.30 4.42
C ALA A 64 -2.20 3.53 2.97
N MET A 65 -1.27 2.71 2.49
CA MET A 65 -0.81 2.68 1.10
C MET A 65 -1.95 2.36 0.12
N GLN A 66 -2.75 1.34 0.41
CA GLN A 66 -3.93 1.02 -0.41
C GLN A 66 -4.94 2.16 -0.42
N PHE A 67 -5.26 2.72 0.76
CA PHE A 67 -6.25 3.78 0.85
C PHE A 67 -5.86 5.00 0.00
N THR A 68 -4.62 5.49 0.16
CA THR A 68 -4.11 6.62 -0.62
C THR A 68 -4.01 6.33 -2.11
N GLY A 69 -3.63 5.11 -2.50
CA GLY A 69 -3.59 4.69 -3.90
C GLY A 69 -4.98 4.60 -4.55
N ILE A 70 -5.97 4.04 -3.84
CA ILE A 70 -7.38 3.98 -4.30
C ILE A 70 -7.96 5.40 -4.40
N SER A 71 -7.71 6.26 -3.41
CA SER A 71 -8.15 7.65 -3.44
C SER A 71 -7.56 8.42 -4.62
N SER A 72 -6.29 8.21 -4.95
CA SER A 72 -5.67 8.75 -6.16
C SER A 72 -6.38 8.28 -7.42
N LEU A 73 -6.62 6.97 -7.56
CA LEU A 73 -7.34 6.40 -8.70
C LEU A 73 -8.73 7.02 -8.88
N LEU A 74 -9.49 7.12 -7.79
CA LEU A 74 -10.83 7.69 -7.80
C LEU A 74 -10.81 9.14 -8.28
N LEU A 75 -9.88 9.96 -7.77
CA LEU A 75 -9.70 11.33 -8.23
C LEU A 75 -9.26 11.41 -9.70
N CYS A 76 -8.46 10.45 -10.16
CA CYS A 76 -8.05 10.35 -11.56
C CYS A 76 -9.27 10.09 -12.48
N VAL A 77 -10.18 9.20 -12.09
CA VAL A 77 -11.44 8.93 -12.80
C VAL A 77 -12.35 10.17 -12.79
N ILE A 78 -12.45 10.86 -11.65
CA ILE A 78 -13.20 12.11 -11.54
C ILE A 78 -12.61 13.20 -12.45
N SER A 79 -11.28 13.31 -12.51
CA SER A 79 -10.60 14.25 -13.41
C SER A 79 -10.94 13.96 -14.88
N MET A 80 -10.93 12.69 -15.31
CA MET A 80 -11.32 12.31 -16.67
C MET A 80 -12.79 12.60 -16.97
N PHE A 81 -13.67 12.43 -15.99
CA PHE A 81 -15.06 12.86 -16.13
C PHE A 81 -15.16 14.37 -16.36
N PHE A 82 -14.36 15.18 -15.66
CA PHE A 82 -14.29 16.63 -15.90
C PHE A 82 -13.71 17.01 -17.26
N VAL A 83 -12.72 16.27 -17.76
CA VAL A 83 -12.24 16.42 -19.14
C VAL A 83 -13.37 16.13 -20.14
N TYR A 84 -14.17 15.08 -19.90
CA TYR A 84 -15.27 14.69 -20.77
C TYR A 84 -16.37 15.76 -20.88
N ILE A 85 -16.67 16.48 -19.79
CA ILE A 85 -17.63 17.60 -19.80
C ILE A 85 -16.98 18.96 -20.12
N GLU A 86 -15.79 18.96 -20.73
CA GLU A 86 -15.03 20.14 -21.18
C GLU A 86 -14.58 21.11 -20.06
N LEU A 87 -14.58 20.68 -18.79
CA LEU A 87 -14.09 21.46 -17.65
C LEU A 87 -12.59 21.25 -17.41
N GLN A 88 -11.75 21.67 -18.36
CA GLN A 88 -10.30 21.44 -18.34
C GLN A 88 -9.57 22.07 -17.15
N LEU A 89 -9.98 23.25 -16.70
CA LEU A 89 -9.28 23.94 -15.61
C LEU A 89 -9.43 23.16 -14.28
N VAL A 90 -10.64 22.65 -14.01
CA VAL A 90 -10.95 21.83 -12.83
C VAL A 90 -10.27 20.46 -12.93
N SER A 91 -10.27 19.84 -14.11
CA SER A 91 -9.68 18.52 -14.30
C SER A 91 -8.17 18.50 -14.01
N VAL A 92 -7.43 19.54 -14.40
CA VAL A 92 -5.98 19.66 -14.15
C VAL A 92 -5.66 19.72 -12.66
N TYR A 93 -6.40 20.51 -11.88
CA TYR A 93 -6.19 20.57 -10.42
C TYR A 93 -6.47 19.24 -9.74
N ILE A 94 -7.57 18.57 -10.10
CA ILE A 94 -7.94 17.26 -9.54
C ILE A 94 -6.93 16.20 -9.95
N PHE A 95 -6.45 16.22 -11.19
CA PHE A 95 -5.41 15.32 -11.67
C PHE A 95 -4.10 15.51 -10.89
N GLY A 96 -3.69 16.76 -10.67
CA GLY A 96 -2.51 17.06 -9.84
C GLY A 96 -2.64 16.51 -8.41
N LEU A 97 -3.80 16.68 -7.78
CA LEU A 97 -4.08 16.11 -6.45
C LEU A 97 -4.04 14.58 -6.46
N ALA A 98 -4.60 13.94 -7.51
CA ALA A 98 -4.54 12.49 -7.69
C ALA A 98 -3.09 11.99 -7.75
N LEU A 99 -2.21 12.68 -8.50
CA LEU A 99 -0.80 12.31 -8.60
C LEU A 99 -0.06 12.47 -7.27
N LEU A 100 -0.35 13.52 -6.49
CA LEU A 100 0.24 13.70 -5.16
C LEU A 100 -0.13 12.55 -4.22
N LEU A 101 -1.39 12.12 -4.21
CA LEU A 101 -1.83 10.96 -3.44
C LEU A 101 -1.14 9.66 -3.89
N LEU A 102 -0.91 9.49 -5.19
CA LEU A 102 -0.17 8.34 -5.71
C LEU A 102 1.29 8.34 -5.24
N ILE A 103 1.97 9.49 -5.28
CA ILE A 103 3.34 9.66 -4.78
C ILE A 103 3.41 9.31 -3.28
N ILE A 104 2.44 9.77 -2.49
CA ILE A 104 2.36 9.44 -1.06
C ILE A 104 2.20 7.91 -0.87
N SER A 105 1.29 7.28 -1.63
CA SER A 105 1.09 5.83 -1.60
C SER A 105 2.38 5.06 -1.90
N LEU A 106 3.10 5.44 -2.96
CA LEU A 106 4.35 4.81 -3.36
C LEU A 106 5.47 5.03 -2.32
N THR A 107 5.53 6.21 -1.71
CA THR A 107 6.51 6.51 -0.65
C THR A 107 6.29 5.63 0.57
N ILE A 108 5.02 5.43 0.97
CA ILE A 108 4.66 4.48 2.04
C ILE A 108 5.06 3.06 1.64
N SER A 109 4.94 2.69 0.36
CA SER A 109 5.38 1.39 -0.18
C SER A 109 6.86 1.15 0.00
N ILE A 110 7.69 2.13 -0.36
CA ILE A 110 9.14 2.06 -0.16
C ILE A 110 9.48 1.93 1.33
N TYR A 111 8.83 2.73 2.19
CA TYR A 111 9.06 2.68 3.63
C TYR A 111 8.67 1.34 4.27
N GLU A 112 7.55 0.76 3.83
CA GLU A 112 7.13 -0.56 4.31
C GLU A 112 8.14 -1.64 3.88
N ILE A 113 8.67 -1.59 2.65
CA ILE A 113 9.69 -2.52 2.18
C ILE A 113 10.94 -2.44 3.06
N TYR A 114 11.36 -1.23 3.44
CA TYR A 114 12.51 -1.05 4.33
C TYR A 114 12.28 -1.69 5.72
N ILE A 115 11.10 -1.47 6.31
CA ILE A 115 10.72 -2.13 7.58
C ILE A 115 10.66 -3.64 7.42
N SER A 116 10.14 -4.12 6.29
CA SER A 116 10.04 -5.55 5.97
C SER A 116 11.40 -6.23 5.95
N VAL A 117 12.39 -5.62 5.30
CA VAL A 117 13.76 -6.16 5.21
C VAL A 117 14.42 -6.12 6.58
N LYS A 118 14.35 -4.98 7.28
CA LYS A 118 14.96 -4.83 8.62
C LYS A 118 14.40 -5.83 9.64
N ALA A 119 13.10 -6.10 9.61
CA ALA A 119 12.48 -7.09 10.48
C ALA A 119 12.91 -8.53 10.18
N LEU A 120 13.23 -8.83 8.92
CA LEU A 120 13.73 -10.15 8.51
C LEU A 120 15.19 -10.35 8.95
N GLU A 121 16.02 -9.32 8.79
CA GLU A 121 17.44 -9.32 9.17
C GLU A 121 17.63 -9.52 10.69
N LEU A 122 16.81 -8.85 11.51
CA LEU A 122 16.76 -9.06 12.96
C LEU A 122 16.41 -10.51 13.35
N HIS A 123 15.64 -11.22 12.52
CA HIS A 123 15.26 -12.62 12.78
C HIS A 123 16.33 -13.61 12.32
N LEU A 124 17.10 -13.25 11.29
CA LEU A 124 18.22 -14.06 10.80
C LEU A 124 19.44 -13.98 11.72
N ASN A 125 19.74 -12.82 12.30
CA ASN A 125 20.82 -12.70 13.28
C ASN A 125 20.56 -13.51 14.56
N ASP A 126 19.29 -13.65 14.99
CA ASP A 126 18.90 -14.44 16.17
C ASP A 126 19.02 -15.96 15.96
N MET A 127 19.15 -16.43 14.70
CA MET A 127 19.40 -17.85 14.37
C MET A 127 20.89 -18.17 14.15
N GLY A 128 21.76 -17.16 14.18
CA GLY A 128 23.18 -17.26 13.81
C GLY A 128 24.17 -17.26 14.99
N GLU A 129 23.72 -17.24 16.24
CA GLU A 129 24.55 -17.40 17.44
C GLU A 129 24.14 -18.60 18.30
#